data_AF-A0A1G7AQN0-F1
#
_entry.id   AF-A0A1G7AQN0-F1
#
_cell.length_a   1.000
_cell.length_b   1.000
_cell.length_c   1.000
_cell.angle_alpha   90.00
_cell.angle_beta   90.00
_cell.angle_gamma   90.00
#
_symmetry.space_group_name_H-M   'P 1'
#
loop_
_entity.id
_entity.type
_entity.pdbx_description
1 polymer ?
#
loop_
_entity_poly.entity_id
_entity_poly.type
_entity_poly.pdbx_seq_one_letter_code
_entity_poly.pdbx_strand_id
1 'polypeptide(L)'
;MRPPLVTESEVLEAARRVRARGKEINGWSIRRELGDRGNPRRLLTVWTAKGDAAPPAAEPVDTVSLPAPLLELVAAAQTALTTELDTIVCTIHRHAREDADATFRRITDDLQASEQRIKEQLDLAEASVDATETEMDRRGDAIVIGPH
;
A
#
# COMPACT_ATOMS: atom_id res chain seq x y z
N MET A 1 13.27 46.27 24.41
CA MET A 1 12.67 45.67 23.19
C MET A 1 11.39 44.95 23.59
N ARG A 2 10.23 45.33 23.04
CA ARG A 2 8.95 44.64 23.33
C ARG A 2 8.84 43.44 22.37
N PRO A 3 8.71 42.20 22.86
CA PRO A 3 8.65 41.03 21.98
C PRO A 3 7.45 41.12 21.03
N PRO A 4 7.55 40.60 19.79
CA PRO A 4 6.44 40.64 18.85
C PRO A 4 5.28 39.81 19.40
N LEU A 5 4.11 40.44 19.50
CA LEU A 5 2.87 39.86 20.05
C LEU A 5 2.37 38.59 19.30
N VAL A 6 3.03 38.20 18.20
CA VAL A 6 2.76 37.01 17.39
C VAL A 6 4.10 36.65 16.72
N THR A 7 4.54 35.42 16.93
CA THR A 7 5.74 34.82 16.33
C THR A 7 5.46 34.35 14.91
N GLU A 8 6.49 34.26 14.06
CA GLU A 8 6.32 33.80 12.67
C GLU A 8 5.72 32.40 12.58
N SER A 9 6.12 31.50 13.49
CA SER A 9 5.58 30.14 13.58
C SER A 9 4.07 30.13 13.83
N GLU A 10 3.59 30.96 14.76
CA GLU A 10 2.15 31.10 15.02
C GLU A 10 1.39 31.58 13.78
N VAL A 11 1.97 32.51 12.99
CA VAL A 11 1.36 32.98 11.73
C VAL A 11 1.22 31.85 10.72
N LEU A 12 2.27 31.04 10.55
CA LEU A 12 2.29 29.93 9.59
C LEU A 12 1.29 28.84 9.97
N GLU A 13 1.22 28.48 11.26
CA GLU A 13 0.22 27.53 11.76
C GLU A 13 -1.22 28.04 11.61
N ALA A 14 -1.46 29.32 11.91
CA ALA A 14 -2.75 29.94 11.72
C ALA A 14 -3.15 29.92 10.23
N ALA A 15 -2.25 30.25 9.31
CA ALA A 15 -2.50 30.19 7.87
C ALA A 15 -2.79 28.76 7.37
N ARG A 16 -2.07 27.75 7.87
CA ARG A 16 -2.35 26.33 7.62
C ARG A 16 -3.76 25.94 8.08
N ARG A 17 -4.17 26.37 9.28
CA ARG A 17 -5.54 26.14 9.80
C ARG A 17 -6.62 26.80 8.95
N VAL A 18 -6.39 28.03 8.45
CA VAL A 18 -7.31 28.70 7.50
C VAL A 18 -7.50 27.85 6.25
N ARG A 19 -6.40 27.35 5.67
CA ARG A 19 -6.44 26.53 4.46
C ARG A 19 -7.09 25.17 4.69
N ALA A 20 -6.81 24.51 5.81
CA ALA A 20 -7.45 23.24 6.18
C ALA A 20 -8.98 23.35 6.28
N ARG A 21 -9.49 24.55 6.60
CA ARG A 21 -10.92 24.86 6.61
C ARG A 21 -11.49 25.24 5.23
N GLY A 22 -10.71 25.08 4.15
CA GLY A 22 -11.09 25.41 2.78
C GLY A 22 -11.30 26.90 2.53
N LYS A 23 -10.77 27.78 3.40
CA LYS A 23 -10.91 29.24 3.28
C LYS A 23 -9.68 29.84 2.62
N GLU A 24 -9.89 30.92 1.86
CA GLU A 24 -8.81 31.70 1.27
C GLU A 24 -7.94 32.33 2.37
N ILE A 25 -6.61 32.23 2.19
CA ILE A 25 -5.65 32.80 3.13
C ILE A 25 -5.48 34.29 2.85
N ASN A 26 -5.90 35.13 3.79
CA ASN A 26 -5.63 36.56 3.79
C ASN A 26 -5.19 37.03 5.19
N GLY A 27 -4.70 38.27 5.30
CA GLY A 27 -4.19 38.79 6.58
C GLY A 27 -5.24 38.81 7.71
N TRP A 28 -6.52 38.92 7.37
CA TRP A 28 -7.63 38.94 8.34
C TRP A 28 -8.05 37.52 8.76
N SER A 29 -8.03 36.56 7.86
CA SER A 29 -8.32 35.16 8.18
C SER A 29 -7.25 34.59 9.13
N ILE A 30 -5.98 34.92 8.90
CA ILE A 30 -4.88 34.55 9.80
C ILE A 30 -5.07 35.23 11.16
N ARG A 31 -5.40 36.53 11.18
CA ARG A 31 -5.68 37.28 12.42
C ARG A 31 -6.82 36.66 13.24
N ARG A 32 -7.89 36.22 12.57
CA ARG A 32 -9.03 35.55 13.22
C ARG A 32 -8.63 34.22 13.85
N GLU A 33 -7.77 33.44 13.21
CA GLU A 33 -7.20 32.21 13.81
C GLU A 33 -6.24 32.47 14.97
N LEU A 34 -5.70 33.69 15.07
CA LEU A 34 -4.79 34.12 16.14
C LEU A 34 -5.51 34.87 17.28
N GLY A 35 -6.85 34.88 17.30
CA GLY A 35 -7.63 35.57 18.32
C GLY A 35 -7.49 37.10 18.26
N ASP A 36 -7.53 37.65 17.04
CA ASP A 36 -7.45 39.08 16.74
C ASP A 36 -6.13 39.78 17.07
N ARG A 37 -5.08 39.00 17.33
CA ARG A 37 -3.70 39.47 17.59
C ARG A 37 -2.94 39.78 16.31
N GLY A 38 -2.11 40.83 16.37
CA GLY A 38 -1.18 41.20 15.30
C GLY A 38 -1.78 42.07 14.19
N ASN A 39 -0.92 42.60 13.33
CA ASN A 39 -1.31 43.43 12.20
C ASN A 39 -1.57 42.56 10.94
N PRO A 40 -2.78 42.56 10.35
CA PRO A 40 -3.13 41.75 9.18
C PRO A 40 -2.13 41.84 8.02
N ARG A 41 -1.60 43.04 7.74
CA ARG A 41 -0.61 43.23 6.67
C ARG A 41 0.68 42.46 6.95
N ARG A 42 1.20 42.56 8.18
CA ARG A 42 2.40 41.83 8.60
C ARG A 42 2.19 40.31 8.59
N LEU A 43 1.02 39.85 9.04
CA LEU A 43 0.67 38.42 9.05
C LEU A 43 0.66 37.85 7.62
N LEU A 44 0.05 38.56 6.69
CA LEU A 44 0.05 38.17 5.29
C LEU A 44 1.47 38.18 4.71
N THR A 45 2.28 39.20 5.01
CA THR A 45 3.69 39.26 4.55
C THR A 45 4.51 38.06 5.00
N VAL A 46 4.39 37.65 6.27
CA VAL A 46 5.08 36.46 6.80
C VAL A 46 4.63 35.19 6.10
N TRP A 47 3.33 35.04 5.86
CA TRP A 47 2.80 33.92 5.07
C TRP A 47 3.29 33.95 3.63
N THR A 48 3.23 35.08 2.93
CA THR A 48 3.67 35.18 1.53
C THR A 48 5.18 34.95 1.37
N ALA A 49 5.97 35.26 2.39
CA ALA A 49 7.42 35.09 2.36
C ALA A 49 7.88 33.63 2.50
N LYS A 50 7.14 32.81 3.26
CA LYS A 50 7.54 31.41 3.55
C LYS A 50 6.58 30.36 2.98
N GLY A 51 5.31 30.71 2.83
CA GLY A 51 4.25 29.86 2.31
C GLY A 51 4.20 28.48 2.96
N ASP A 52 3.91 27.47 2.16
CA ASP A 52 3.91 26.07 2.57
C ASP A 52 5.31 25.46 2.69
N ALA A 53 6.35 26.16 2.22
CA ALA A 53 7.72 25.66 2.30
C ALA A 53 8.29 25.73 3.73
N ALA A 54 7.59 26.38 4.67
CA ALA A 54 7.97 26.37 6.07
C ALA A 54 7.61 25.03 6.74
N PRO A 55 8.59 24.35 7.38
CA PRO A 55 8.30 23.18 8.20
C PRO A 55 7.18 23.47 9.21
N PRO A 56 6.32 22.49 9.53
CA PRO A 56 5.44 22.60 10.70
C PRO A 56 6.25 23.04 11.91
N ALA A 57 5.73 24.01 12.66
CA ALA A 57 6.36 24.37 13.91
C ALA A 57 6.38 23.09 14.76
N ALA A 58 7.58 22.58 15.08
CA ALA A 58 7.69 21.49 16.04
C ALA A 58 6.94 21.94 17.29
N GLU A 59 6.01 21.12 17.77
CA GLU A 59 5.35 21.35 19.05
C GLU A 59 6.42 21.71 20.08
N PRO A 60 6.19 22.71 20.95
CA PRO A 60 7.07 22.90 22.09
C PRO A 60 6.98 21.60 22.89
N VAL A 61 7.97 20.73 22.70
CA VAL A 61 8.16 19.58 23.57
C VAL A 61 8.36 20.22 24.93
N ASP A 62 7.36 20.13 25.80
CA ASP A 62 7.53 20.42 27.21
C ASP A 62 8.64 19.47 27.67
N THR A 63 9.88 19.98 27.68
CA THR A 63 11.05 19.22 28.11
C THR A 63 11.03 19.14 29.62
N VAL A 64 10.01 18.45 30.15
CA VAL A 64 10.12 17.82 31.46
C VAL A 64 11.16 16.72 31.25
N SER A 65 12.41 17.03 31.60
CA SER A 65 13.48 16.04 31.62
C SER A 65 13.06 14.92 32.57
N LEU A 66 12.74 13.76 32.02
CA LEU A 66 12.39 12.60 32.82
C LEU A 66 13.61 12.19 33.67
N PRO A 67 13.44 11.87 34.96
CA PRO A 67 14.49 11.29 35.78
C PRO A 67 15.16 10.09 35.10
N ALA A 68 16.47 9.92 35.30
CA ALA A 68 17.26 8.83 34.69
C ALA A 68 16.63 7.42 34.82
N PRO A 69 16.06 7.01 35.98
CA PRO A 69 15.41 5.70 36.10
C PRO A 69 14.21 5.51 35.18
N LEU A 70 13.47 6.59 34.90
CA LEU A 70 12.32 6.53 33.98
C LEU A 70 12.78 6.48 32.53
N LEU A 71 13.90 7.13 32.17
CA LEU A 71 14.50 7.02 30.84
C LEU A 71 14.96 5.59 30.55
N GLU A 72 15.59 4.92 31.53
CA GLU A 72 15.99 3.52 31.40
C GLU A 72 14.79 2.60 31.22
N LEU A 73 13.71 2.82 31.98
CA LEU A 73 12.48 2.04 31.85
C LEU A 73 11.83 2.22 30.47
N VAL A 74 11.80 3.45 29.95
CA VAL A 74 11.29 3.74 28.60
C VAL A 74 12.16 3.08 27.53
N ALA A 75 13.49 3.14 27.65
CA ALA A 75 14.40 2.49 26.71
C ALA A 75 14.24 0.96 26.72
N ALA A 76 14.07 0.36 27.90
CA ALA A 76 13.80 -1.06 28.04
C ALA A 76 12.45 -1.44 27.41
N ALA A 77 11.40 -0.65 27.65
CA ALA A 77 10.08 -0.86 27.06
C ALA A 77 10.08 -0.72 25.53
N GLN A 78 10.80 0.28 25.00
CA GLN A 78 10.98 0.45 23.56
C GLN A 78 11.71 -0.75 22.93
N THR A 79 12.75 -1.25 23.59
CA THR A 79 13.50 -2.42 23.14
C THR A 79 12.64 -3.68 23.14
N ALA A 80 11.88 -3.91 24.22
CA ALA A 80 10.95 -5.03 24.31
C ALA A 80 9.86 -4.96 23.22
N LEU A 81 9.24 -3.78 23.06
CA LEU A 81 8.21 -3.57 22.04
C LEU A 81 8.76 -3.79 20.61
N THR A 82 9.97 -3.27 20.33
CA THR A 82 10.61 -3.47 19.02
C THR A 82 10.90 -4.94 18.77
N THR A 83 11.33 -5.68 19.79
CA THR A 83 11.62 -7.11 19.71
C THR A 83 10.35 -7.93 19.46
N GLU A 84 9.25 -7.59 20.12
CA GLU A 84 7.95 -8.23 19.86
C GLU A 84 7.44 -7.92 18.46
N LEU A 85 7.53 -6.67 18.02
CA LEU A 85 7.14 -6.28 16.66
C LEU A 85 7.95 -7.03 15.60
N ASP A 86 9.27 -7.17 15.78
CA ASP A 86 10.13 -7.92 14.86
C ASP A 86 9.72 -9.41 14.81
N THR A 87 9.40 -9.99 15.98
CA THR A 87 8.93 -11.37 16.09
C THR A 87 7.59 -11.58 15.36
N ILE A 88 6.66 -10.64 15.52
CA ILE A 88 5.36 -10.66 14.83
C ILE A 88 5.55 -10.55 13.32
N VAL A 89 6.37 -9.59 12.86
CA VAL A 89 6.64 -9.39 11.43
C VAL A 89 7.28 -10.62 10.81
N CYS A 90 8.30 -11.20 11.46
CA CYS A 90 8.94 -12.43 10.98
C CYS A 90 7.95 -13.61 10.92
N THR A 91 7.06 -13.72 11.91
CA THR A 91 6.05 -14.78 11.95
C THR A 91 5.01 -14.62 10.85
N ILE A 92 4.50 -13.41 10.64
CA ILE A 92 3.57 -13.10 9.54
C ILE A 92 4.25 -13.39 8.20
N HIS A 93 5.49 -12.95 8.01
CA HIS A 93 6.22 -13.19 6.77
C HIS A 93 6.39 -14.68 6.50
N ARG A 94 6.78 -15.47 7.50
CA ARG A 94 6.91 -16.93 7.38
C ARG A 94 5.59 -17.57 6.95
N HIS A 95 4.49 -17.28 7.64
CA HIS A 95 3.19 -17.85 7.28
C HIS A 95 2.72 -17.44 5.88
N ALA A 96 2.93 -16.17 5.51
CA ALA A 96 2.60 -15.71 4.16
C ALA A 96 3.40 -16.46 3.07
N ARG A 97 4.67 -16.80 3.33
CA ARG A 97 5.47 -17.63 2.40
C ARG A 97 4.97 -19.07 2.34
N GLU A 98 4.68 -19.67 3.49
CA GLU A 98 4.16 -21.05 3.56
C GLU A 98 2.83 -21.19 2.82
N ASP A 99 1.91 -20.24 3.01
CA ASP A 99 0.62 -20.22 2.32
C ASP A 99 0.77 -19.99 0.81
N ALA A 100 1.70 -19.12 0.40
CA ALA A 100 2.01 -18.90 -1.00
C ALA A 100 2.57 -20.17 -1.65
N ASP A 101 3.55 -20.83 -1.01
CA ASP A 101 4.14 -22.08 -1.50
C ASP A 101 3.09 -23.20 -1.60
N ALA A 102 2.21 -23.33 -0.61
CA ALA A 102 1.10 -24.28 -0.64
C ALA A 102 0.13 -23.98 -1.80
N THR A 103 -0.17 -22.71 -2.03
CA THR A 103 -1.03 -22.28 -3.14
C THR A 103 -0.39 -22.58 -4.49
N PHE A 104 0.90 -22.30 -4.66
CA PHE A 104 1.64 -22.61 -5.88
C PHE A 104 1.67 -24.11 -6.18
N ARG A 105 1.91 -24.95 -5.16
CA ARG A 105 1.85 -26.40 -5.31
C ARG A 105 0.48 -26.84 -5.81
N ARG A 106 -0.60 -26.40 -5.15
CA ARG A 106 -1.96 -26.73 -5.57
C ARG A 106 -2.26 -26.32 -7.01
N ILE A 107 -1.90 -25.09 -7.41
CA ILE A 107 -2.10 -24.62 -8.78
C ILE A 107 -1.31 -25.47 -9.78
N THR A 108 -0.09 -25.86 -9.43
CA THR A 108 0.77 -26.69 -10.28
C THR A 108 0.19 -28.09 -10.44
N ASP A 109 -0.26 -28.70 -9.34
CA ASP A 109 -0.88 -30.03 -9.34
C ASP A 109 -2.18 -30.02 -10.17
N ASP A 110 -3.03 -29.00 -10.00
CA ASP A 110 -4.26 -28.82 -10.78
C ASP A 110 -3.97 -28.64 -12.27
N LEU A 111 -2.94 -27.87 -12.62
CA LEU A 111 -2.50 -27.68 -13.99
C LEU A 111 -2.02 -29.00 -14.61
N GLN A 112 -1.14 -29.73 -13.93
CA GLN A 112 -0.65 -31.03 -14.39
C GLN A 112 -1.80 -32.03 -14.58
N ALA A 113 -2.75 -32.08 -13.65
CA ALA A 113 -3.94 -32.91 -13.77
C ALA A 113 -4.83 -32.48 -14.95
N SER A 114 -4.88 -31.20 -15.30
CA SER A 114 -5.60 -30.72 -16.47
C SER A 114 -4.89 -31.07 -17.78
N GLU A 115 -3.57 -30.92 -17.84
CA GLU A 115 -2.76 -31.29 -19.00
C GLU A 115 -2.87 -32.78 -19.30
N GLN A 116 -2.81 -33.62 -18.25
CA GLN A 116 -2.96 -35.06 -18.38
C GLN A 116 -4.34 -35.43 -18.95
N ARG A 117 -5.42 -34.82 -18.45
CA ARG A 117 -6.76 -35.03 -18.99
C ARG A 117 -6.88 -34.59 -20.45
N ILE A 118 -6.27 -33.47 -20.82
CA ILE A 118 -6.28 -32.98 -22.21
C ILE A 118 -5.54 -33.97 -23.13
N LYS A 119 -4.39 -34.49 -22.70
CA LYS A 119 -3.64 -35.52 -23.44
C LYS A 119 -4.46 -36.77 -23.64
N GLU A 120 -5.06 -37.30 -22.58
CA GLU A 120 -5.92 -38.50 -22.67
C GLU A 120 -7.11 -38.28 -23.62
N GLN A 121 -7.74 -37.10 -23.58
CA GLN A 121 -8.82 -36.75 -24.50
C GLN A 121 -8.33 -36.66 -25.95
N LEU A 122 -7.12 -36.12 -26.17
CA LEU A 122 -6.51 -36.02 -27.49
C LEU A 122 -6.18 -37.40 -28.05
N ASP A 123 -5.56 -38.27 -27.26
CA ASP A 123 -5.20 -39.64 -27.65
C ASP A 123 -6.46 -40.44 -28.02
N LEU A 124 -7.55 -40.28 -27.25
CA LEU A 124 -8.84 -40.90 -27.58
C LEU A 124 -9.44 -40.36 -28.88
N ALA A 125 -9.33 -39.05 -29.12
CA ALA A 125 -9.83 -38.43 -30.34
C ALA A 125 -9.03 -38.91 -31.57
N GLU A 126 -7.70 -38.97 -31.46
CA GLU A 126 -6.81 -39.48 -32.51
C GLU A 126 -7.12 -40.93 -32.85
N ALA A 127 -7.22 -41.81 -31.84
CA ALA A 127 -7.61 -43.20 -32.06
C ALA A 127 -9.01 -43.35 -32.70
N SER A 128 -9.95 -42.46 -32.37
CA SER A 128 -11.26 -42.44 -33.03
C SER A 128 -11.18 -42.03 -34.49
N VAL A 129 -10.34 -41.05 -34.83
CA VAL A 129 -10.13 -40.62 -36.21
C VAL A 129 -9.51 -41.76 -37.01
N ASP A 130 -8.43 -42.37 -36.53
CA ASP A 130 -7.76 -43.50 -37.19
C ASP A 130 -8.72 -44.67 -37.46
N ALA A 131 -9.59 -44.99 -36.49
CA ALA A 131 -10.60 -46.03 -36.65
C ALA A 131 -11.62 -45.69 -37.74
N THR A 132 -12.05 -44.42 -37.81
CA THR A 132 -12.96 -43.96 -38.88
C THR A 132 -12.31 -43.94 -40.25
N GLU A 133 -11.04 -43.53 -40.35
CA GLU A 133 -10.29 -43.56 -41.60
C GLU A 133 -10.13 -45.00 -42.10
N THR A 134 -9.71 -45.92 -41.23
CA THR A 134 -9.57 -47.34 -41.55
C THR A 134 -10.89 -47.96 -42.04
N GLU A 135 -12.02 -47.60 -41.43
CA GLU A 135 -13.34 -48.06 -41.87
C GLU A 135 -13.74 -47.44 -43.22
N MET A 136 -13.35 -46.20 -43.49
CA MET A 136 -13.60 -45.55 -44.77
C MET A 136 -12.80 -46.17 -45.91
N ASP A 137 -11.53 -46.47 -45.67
CA ASP A 137 -10.68 -47.16 -46.64
C ASP A 137 -11.23 -48.55 -46.95
N ARG A 138 -11.63 -49.32 -45.92
CA ARG A 138 -12.27 -50.63 -46.10
C ARG A 138 -13.53 -50.55 -46.96
N ARG A 139 -14.37 -49.53 -46.76
CA ARG A 139 -15.58 -49.33 -47.57
C ARG A 139 -15.26 -48.88 -48.99
N GLY A 140 -14.25 -48.03 -49.18
CA GLY A 140 -13.76 -47.63 -50.49
C GLY A 140 -13.29 -48.82 -51.32
N ASP A 141 -12.46 -49.69 -50.73
CA ASP A 141 -11.97 -50.91 -51.37
C ASP A 141 -13.12 -51.87 -51.74
N ALA A 142 -14.13 -52.02 -50.88
CA ALA A 142 -15.29 -52.85 -51.16
C ALA A 142 -16.13 -52.34 -52.35
N ILE A 143 -16.17 -51.03 -52.59
CA ILE A 143 -16.88 -50.43 -53.73
C ILE A 143 -16.07 -50.63 -55.04
N VAL A 144 -14.74 -50.59 -54.97
CA VAL A 144 -13.85 -50.82 -56.13
C VAL A 144 -13.86 -52.28 -56.60
N ILE A 145 -14.16 -53.24 -55.72
CA ILE A 145 -14.17 -54.70 -56.02
C ILE A 145 -15.60 -55.22 -56.28
N GLY A 146 -16.63 -54.37 -56.23
CA GLY A 146 -18.03 -54.73 -56.53
C GLY A 146 -18.22 -55.22 -57.98
N PRO A 147 -19.00 -56.30 -58.22
CA PRO A 147 -18.97 -57.05 -59.47
C PRO A 147 -19.63 -56.27 -60.62
N HIS A 148 -18.93 -56.21 -61.75
CA HIS A 148 -19.49 -55.88 -63.07
C HIS A 148 -20.30 -57.05 -63.62
#